data_AF-A0A536GND9-F1
#
_entry.id   AF-A0A536GND9-F1
#
_cell.length_a   1.000
_cell.length_b   1.000
_cell.length_c   1.000
_cell.angle_alpha   90.00
_cell.angle_beta   90.00
_cell.angle_gamma   90.00
#
_symmetry.space_group_name_H-M   'P 1'
#
loop_
_entity.id
_entity.type
_entity.pdbx_description
1 polymer ?
#
loop_
_entity_poly.entity_id
_entity_poly.type
_entity_poly.pdbx_seq_one_letter_code
_entity_poly.pdbx_strand_id
1 'polypeptide(L)'
;MDRQGLLVQLKTARLELTELRWPFNEPMFYMGADSELDVSSYLKRPYAPLGERLAALRRHLAGYAGYLEAARDNLEASLPRPNLEIAIEAAAGQADYLDGEVRTAAAGDADTIRAIDRAVLETREAVAFLKQRQRDAHDRFALGEERFLRLLQTREMVPLNVSELERLVRADIERNMAAAERAAEAISPGRGVGAALRDLEEHHPTTESIIDDVRATLEGLRSFILERDLVSIPSESRCLVRPTPSYASYISAAMDTAGPLETVATESYYYVTVPAADWSETSREQWLRHLNYAMLENVSIHEAYPGHFVQSLHERRV
;
A
#
# COMPACT_ATOMS: atom_id res chain seq x y z
N MET A 1 4.35 -24.99 10.32
CA MET A 1 3.70 -24.19 9.26
C MET A 1 4.66 -23.91 8.11
N ASP A 2 5.95 -23.79 8.41
CA ASP A 2 7.00 -23.29 7.52
C ASP A 2 7.12 -24.06 6.20
N ARG A 3 7.05 -25.40 6.23
CA ARG A 3 7.08 -26.21 4.99
C ARG A 3 5.91 -25.90 4.06
N GLN A 4 4.69 -25.75 4.60
CA GLN A 4 3.51 -25.49 3.77
C GLN A 4 3.55 -24.08 3.21
N GLY A 5 3.94 -23.09 4.02
CA GLY A 5 4.15 -21.71 3.57
C GLY A 5 5.19 -21.62 2.45
N LEU A 6 6.35 -22.26 2.63
CA LEU A 6 7.40 -22.30 1.60
C LEU A 6 6.92 -22.98 0.32
N LEU A 7 6.17 -24.08 0.42
CA LEU A 7 5.60 -24.74 -0.76
C LEU A 7 4.60 -23.85 -1.49
N VAL A 8 3.77 -23.09 -0.77
CA VAL A 8 2.85 -22.12 -1.35
C VAL A 8 3.64 -21.04 -2.08
N GLN A 9 4.61 -20.39 -1.43
CA GLN A 9 5.43 -19.35 -2.04
C GLN A 9 6.15 -19.83 -3.31
N LEU A 10 6.80 -21.00 -3.28
CA LEU A 10 7.49 -21.54 -4.44
C LEU A 10 6.54 -21.87 -5.60
N LYS A 11 5.35 -22.40 -5.30
CA LYS A 11 4.34 -22.69 -6.32
C LYS A 11 3.78 -21.41 -6.92
N THR A 12 3.50 -20.40 -6.09
CA THR A 12 3.03 -19.09 -6.49
C THR A 12 4.06 -18.41 -7.40
N ALA A 13 5.33 -18.33 -6.98
CA ALA A 13 6.40 -17.74 -7.80
C ALA A 13 6.53 -18.45 -9.16
N ARG A 14 6.43 -19.79 -9.18
CA ARG A 14 6.43 -20.55 -10.44
C ARG A 14 5.23 -20.23 -11.32
N LEU A 15 4.02 -20.17 -10.75
CA LEU A 15 2.78 -19.84 -11.45
C LEU A 15 2.87 -18.44 -12.09
N GLU A 16 3.31 -17.46 -11.31
CA GLU A 16 3.46 -16.06 -11.72
C GLU A 16 4.48 -15.90 -12.85
N LEU A 17 5.60 -16.61 -12.76
CA LEU A 17 6.64 -16.58 -13.78
C LEU A 17 6.24 -17.31 -15.07
N THR A 18 5.71 -18.53 -14.95
CA THR A 18 5.59 -19.45 -16.11
C THR A 18 4.21 -19.44 -16.76
N GLU A 19 3.13 -19.23 -15.99
CA GLU A 19 1.76 -19.30 -16.52
C GLU A 19 1.14 -17.91 -16.65
N LEU A 20 1.30 -17.06 -15.63
CA LEU A 20 0.82 -15.67 -15.69
C LEU A 20 1.80 -14.76 -16.44
N ARG A 21 3.08 -15.14 -16.49
CA ARG A 21 4.15 -14.42 -17.20
C ARG A 21 4.18 -12.93 -16.79
N TRP A 22 4.09 -12.65 -15.49
CA TRP A 22 4.06 -11.28 -14.97
C TRP A 22 5.26 -10.42 -15.41
N PRO A 23 6.51 -10.92 -15.41
CA PRO A 23 7.65 -10.11 -15.90
C PRO A 23 7.56 -9.70 -17.38
N PHE A 24 6.62 -10.25 -18.13
CA PHE A 24 6.45 -10.00 -19.57
C PHE A 24 5.17 -9.21 -19.88
N ASN A 25 4.08 -9.43 -19.13
CA ASN A 25 2.76 -8.85 -19.41
C ASN A 25 2.29 -7.80 -18.38
N GLU A 26 2.98 -7.68 -17.25
CA GLU A 26 2.63 -6.78 -16.16
C GLU A 26 3.73 -5.74 -15.95
N PRO A 27 3.59 -4.52 -16.51
CA PRO A 27 4.57 -3.45 -16.34
C PRO A 27 4.77 -3.05 -14.87
N MET A 28 3.75 -3.22 -14.01
CA MET A 28 3.91 -2.96 -12.57
C MET A 28 4.91 -3.88 -11.89
N PHE A 29 5.25 -5.03 -12.48
CA PHE A 29 6.35 -5.87 -12.00
C PHE A 29 7.66 -5.07 -11.91
N TYR A 30 7.89 -4.15 -12.85
CA TYR A 30 9.08 -3.31 -12.85
C TYR A 30 8.89 -1.92 -12.26
N MET A 31 7.66 -1.39 -12.30
CA MET A 31 7.36 0.00 -11.98
C MET A 31 6.62 0.20 -10.65
N GLY A 32 6.25 -0.89 -9.97
CA GLY A 32 5.46 -0.87 -8.75
C GLY A 32 6.23 -0.40 -7.51
N ALA A 33 5.50 -0.22 -6.40
CA ALA A 33 6.05 0.17 -5.11
C ALA A 33 6.94 -0.91 -4.46
N ASP A 34 6.77 -2.18 -4.83
CA ASP A 34 7.60 -3.30 -4.35
C ASP A 34 8.72 -3.67 -5.33
N SER A 35 9.02 -2.78 -6.29
CA SER A 35 10.01 -3.01 -7.34
C SER A 35 11.36 -2.38 -6.98
N GLU A 36 12.40 -2.64 -7.79
CA GLU A 36 13.72 -1.99 -7.62
C GLU A 36 13.70 -0.48 -7.91
N LEU A 37 12.54 0.11 -8.28
CA LEU A 37 12.42 1.58 -8.32
C LEU A 37 12.10 2.20 -6.96
N ASP A 38 11.71 1.41 -5.96
CA ASP A 38 11.46 1.92 -4.61
C ASP A 38 12.75 2.05 -3.80
N VAL A 39 13.15 3.30 -3.57
CA VAL A 39 14.30 3.66 -2.72
C VAL A 39 13.88 4.20 -1.36
N SER A 40 12.59 4.14 -1.05
CA SER A 40 12.04 4.80 0.13
C SER A 40 12.57 4.21 1.45
N SER A 41 12.98 2.94 1.47
CA SER A 41 13.61 2.28 2.61
C SER A 41 14.89 2.98 3.10
N TYR A 42 15.66 3.60 2.20
CA TYR A 42 16.86 4.38 2.55
C TYR A 42 16.54 5.66 3.33
N LEU A 43 15.31 6.17 3.20
CA LEU A 43 14.88 7.44 3.79
C LEU A 43 13.97 7.22 5.01
N LYS A 44 12.94 6.38 4.87
CA LYS A 44 11.86 6.21 5.86
C LYS A 44 12.36 5.80 7.24
N ARG A 45 13.39 4.95 7.30
CA ARG A 45 13.87 4.32 8.54
C ARG A 45 15.34 4.67 8.83
N PRO A 46 15.67 5.16 10.03
CA PRO A 46 17.05 5.48 10.40
C PRO A 46 17.81 4.21 10.88
N TYR A 47 17.84 3.15 10.07
CA TYR A 47 18.51 1.88 10.42
C TYR A 47 20.04 1.99 10.49
N ALA A 48 20.61 3.06 9.94
CA ALA A 48 22.05 3.37 9.94
C ALA A 48 22.27 4.90 9.83
N PRO A 49 23.48 5.41 10.14
CA PRO A 49 23.83 6.81 9.90
C PRO A 49 23.51 7.25 8.47
N LEU A 50 23.06 8.49 8.29
CA LEU A 50 22.60 8.99 6.98
C LEU A 50 23.64 8.77 5.87
N GLY A 51 24.92 9.06 6.12
CA GLY A 51 25.98 8.85 5.13
C GLY A 51 26.12 7.40 4.67
N GLU A 52 25.92 6.42 5.55
CA GLU A 52 25.94 4.99 5.19
C GLU A 52 24.72 4.61 4.34
N ARG A 53 23.54 5.15 4.68
CA ARG A 53 22.31 4.96 3.89
C ARG A 53 22.42 5.59 2.51
N LEU A 54 22.96 6.81 2.40
CA LEU A 54 23.20 7.47 1.11
C LEU A 54 24.25 6.72 0.27
N ALA A 55 25.29 6.16 0.90
CA ALA A 55 26.24 5.29 0.18
C ALA A 55 25.59 4.00 -0.34
N ALA A 56 24.65 3.41 0.41
CA ALA A 56 23.87 2.27 -0.05
C ALA A 56 22.89 2.64 -1.17
N LEU A 57 22.19 3.77 -1.04
CA LEU A 57 21.33 4.35 -2.08
C LEU A 57 22.10 4.53 -3.38
N ARG A 58 23.31 5.10 -3.36
CA ARG A 58 24.15 5.23 -4.57
C ARG A 58 24.44 3.90 -5.25
N ARG A 59 24.69 2.83 -4.47
CA ARG A 59 24.91 1.49 -5.04
C ARG A 59 23.63 0.92 -5.66
N HIS A 60 22.48 1.15 -5.03
CA HIS A 60 21.18 0.77 -5.60
C HIS A 60 20.96 1.52 -6.92
N LEU A 61 21.03 2.86 -6.91
CA LEU A 61 20.79 3.69 -8.10
C LEU A 61 21.74 3.37 -9.27
N ALA A 62 22.95 2.87 -9.00
CA ALA A 62 23.86 2.42 -10.05
C ALA A 62 23.33 1.21 -10.85
N GLY A 63 22.37 0.46 -10.30
CA GLY A 63 21.72 -0.68 -10.97
C GLY A 63 20.51 -0.30 -11.83
N TYR A 64 19.99 0.93 -11.74
CA TYR A 64 18.76 1.35 -12.43
C TYR A 64 18.83 1.14 -13.94
N ALA A 65 19.93 1.55 -14.58
CA ALA A 65 20.11 1.38 -16.02
C ALA A 65 19.88 -0.07 -16.49
N GLY A 66 20.53 -1.05 -15.84
CA GLY A 66 20.40 -2.46 -16.21
C GLY A 66 19.03 -3.04 -15.87
N TYR A 67 18.42 -2.61 -14.77
CA TYR A 67 17.08 -3.01 -14.38
C TYR A 67 16.02 -2.51 -15.38
N LEU A 68 16.09 -1.23 -15.77
CA LEU A 68 15.17 -0.62 -16.73
C LEU A 68 15.40 -1.13 -18.16
N GLU A 69 16.63 -1.49 -18.52
CA GLU A 69 16.93 -2.21 -19.76
C GLU A 69 16.27 -3.59 -19.77
N ALA A 70 16.42 -4.38 -18.69
CA ALA A 70 15.75 -5.66 -18.56
C ALA A 70 14.21 -5.53 -18.62
N ALA A 71 13.65 -4.48 -18.02
CA ALA A 71 12.22 -4.19 -18.14
C ALA A 71 11.80 -3.96 -19.59
N ARG A 72 12.57 -3.16 -20.35
CA ARG A 72 12.30 -2.89 -21.78
C ARG A 72 12.38 -4.16 -22.63
N ASP A 73 13.35 -5.02 -22.35
CA ASP A 73 13.60 -6.25 -23.12
C ASP A 73 12.58 -7.35 -22.80
N ASN A 74 12.15 -7.46 -21.54
CA ASN A 74 11.21 -8.50 -21.12
C ASN A 74 9.75 -8.16 -21.48
N LEU A 75 9.35 -6.88 -21.45
CA LEU A 75 7.95 -6.51 -21.66
C LEU A 75 7.48 -6.76 -23.10
N GLU A 76 6.37 -7.49 -23.22
CA GLU A 76 5.75 -7.87 -24.50
C GLU A 76 5.35 -6.65 -25.32
N ALA A 77 5.45 -6.77 -26.65
CA ALA A 77 5.19 -5.71 -27.63
C ALA A 77 3.86 -4.98 -27.37
N SER A 78 2.82 -5.74 -27.03
CA SER A 78 1.48 -5.27 -26.72
C SER A 78 1.14 -5.63 -25.28
N LEU A 79 0.70 -4.62 -24.51
CA LEU A 79 0.43 -4.74 -23.08
C LEU A 79 -1.04 -4.40 -22.77
N PRO A 80 -1.60 -4.91 -21.66
CA PRO A 80 -2.90 -4.45 -21.18
C PRO A 80 -2.91 -2.95 -20.89
N ARG A 81 -3.86 -2.21 -21.47
CA ARG A 81 -3.93 -0.75 -21.37
C ARG A 81 -4.04 -0.24 -19.93
N PRO A 82 -4.94 -0.76 -19.07
CA PRO A 82 -5.04 -0.29 -17.68
C PRO A 82 -3.73 -0.49 -16.89
N ASN A 83 -3.09 -1.65 -17.05
CA ASN A 83 -1.84 -1.98 -16.36
C ASN A 83 -0.71 -1.05 -16.82
N LEU A 84 -0.64 -0.75 -18.11
CA LEU A 84 0.33 0.18 -18.68
C LEU A 84 0.12 1.61 -18.18
N GLU A 85 -1.13 2.08 -18.10
CA GLU A 85 -1.46 3.41 -17.60
C GLU A 85 -1.04 3.58 -16.13
N ILE A 86 -1.39 2.61 -15.27
CA ILE A 86 -0.99 2.61 -13.87
C ILE A 86 0.54 2.58 -13.71
N ALA A 87 1.24 1.77 -14.51
CA ALA A 87 2.70 1.69 -14.45
C ALA A 87 3.40 2.97 -14.91
N ILE A 88 2.82 3.70 -15.88
CA ILE A 88 3.30 5.02 -16.30
C ILE A 88 3.18 6.02 -15.15
N GLU A 89 2.03 6.03 -14.47
CA GLU A 89 1.79 6.90 -13.31
C GLU A 89 2.74 6.56 -12.17
N ALA A 90 2.87 5.28 -11.83
CA ALA A 90 3.76 4.81 -10.77
C ALA A 90 5.23 5.18 -11.03
N ALA A 91 5.75 4.90 -12.24
CA ALA A 91 7.13 5.23 -12.59
C ALA A 91 7.38 6.75 -12.64
N ALA A 92 6.40 7.55 -13.08
CA ALA A 92 6.49 9.00 -13.03
C ALA A 92 6.56 9.50 -11.57
N GLY A 93 5.70 8.97 -10.70
CA GLY A 93 5.74 9.26 -9.27
C GLY A 93 7.08 8.92 -8.62
N GLN A 94 7.71 7.80 -9.00
CA GLN A 94 9.05 7.44 -8.52
C GLN A 94 10.12 8.44 -8.99
N ALA A 95 10.05 8.90 -10.25
CA ALA A 95 10.97 9.93 -10.73
C ALA A 95 10.81 11.25 -9.96
N ASP A 96 9.59 11.64 -9.65
CA ASP A 96 9.31 12.86 -8.89
C ASP A 96 9.73 12.71 -7.41
N TYR A 97 9.55 11.54 -6.81
CA TYR A 97 10.05 11.22 -5.46
C TYR A 97 11.58 11.34 -5.39
N LEU A 98 12.28 10.79 -6.39
CA LEU A 98 13.74 10.90 -6.52
C LEU A 98 14.17 12.37 -6.66
N ASP A 99 13.51 13.14 -7.53
CA ASP A 99 13.86 14.52 -7.84
C ASP A 99 13.49 15.51 -6.72
N GLY A 100 12.56 15.13 -5.84
CA GLY A 100 12.09 15.92 -4.72
C GLY A 100 12.68 15.50 -3.38
N GLU A 101 12.03 14.55 -2.71
CA GLU A 101 12.32 14.20 -1.31
C GLU A 101 13.68 13.52 -1.16
N VAL A 102 14.03 12.59 -2.05
CA VAL A 102 15.33 11.89 -2.02
C VAL A 102 16.46 12.87 -2.26
N ARG A 103 16.32 13.75 -3.26
CA ARG A 103 17.25 14.86 -3.51
C ARG A 103 17.42 15.76 -2.29
N THR A 104 16.32 16.13 -1.64
CA THR A 104 16.34 16.99 -0.46
C THR A 104 17.08 16.34 0.70
N ALA A 105 16.84 15.06 0.96
CA ALA A 105 17.55 14.30 1.99
C ALA A 105 19.07 14.16 1.68
N ALA A 106 19.44 14.17 0.40
CA ALA A 106 20.81 14.06 -0.07
C ALA A 106 21.51 15.41 -0.31
N ALA A 107 20.89 16.55 0.02
CA ALA A 107 21.38 17.89 -0.37
C ALA A 107 22.85 18.20 0.05
N GLY A 108 23.35 17.54 1.10
CA GLY A 108 24.73 17.68 1.57
C GLY A 108 25.76 16.72 0.94
N ASP A 109 25.34 15.83 0.04
CA ASP A 109 26.18 14.80 -0.58
C ASP A 109 26.15 14.91 -2.11
N ALA A 110 27.15 15.61 -2.66
CA ALA A 110 27.24 15.87 -4.09
C ALA A 110 27.36 14.60 -4.95
N ASP A 111 27.94 13.52 -4.43
CA ASP A 111 28.02 12.25 -5.16
C ASP A 111 26.64 11.61 -5.27
N THR A 112 25.87 11.67 -4.17
CA THR A 112 24.51 11.12 -4.14
C THR A 112 23.58 11.94 -5.02
N ILE A 113 23.71 13.27 -5.04
CA ILE A 113 22.96 14.13 -5.96
C ILE A 113 23.20 13.73 -7.43
N ARG A 114 24.45 13.48 -7.83
CA ARG A 114 24.74 13.03 -9.21
C ARG A 114 24.15 11.66 -9.53
N ALA A 115 24.10 10.75 -8.56
CA ALA A 115 23.45 9.45 -8.74
C ALA A 115 21.93 9.61 -8.92
N ILE A 116 21.30 10.50 -8.14
CA ILE A 116 19.88 10.84 -8.26
C ILE A 116 19.58 11.47 -9.62
N ASP A 117 20.37 12.44 -10.08
CA ASP A 117 20.19 13.08 -11.40
C ASP A 117 20.14 12.05 -12.53
N ARG A 118 21.04 11.07 -12.48
CA ARG A 118 21.09 9.96 -13.44
C ARG A 118 19.85 9.07 -13.34
N ALA A 119 19.49 8.65 -12.12
CA ALA A 119 18.33 7.78 -11.90
C ALA A 119 17.01 8.46 -12.33
N VAL A 120 16.84 9.75 -12.07
CA VAL A 120 15.69 10.54 -12.52
C VAL A 120 15.59 10.54 -14.04
N LEU A 121 16.71 10.75 -14.73
CA LEU A 121 16.74 10.71 -16.20
C LEU A 121 16.36 9.32 -16.72
N GLU A 122 16.99 8.26 -16.19
CA GLU A 122 16.75 6.87 -16.61
C GLU A 122 15.28 6.47 -16.39
N THR A 123 14.69 6.81 -15.24
CA THR A 123 13.28 6.55 -14.94
C THR A 123 12.35 7.36 -15.87
N ARG A 124 12.63 8.63 -16.13
CA ARG A 124 11.84 9.45 -17.07
C ARG A 124 11.91 8.92 -18.51
N GLU A 125 13.05 8.39 -18.93
CA GLU A 125 13.18 7.69 -20.22
C GLU A 125 12.36 6.40 -20.26
N ALA A 126 12.33 5.63 -19.17
CA ALA A 126 11.46 4.45 -19.06
C ALA A 126 9.97 4.84 -19.13
N VAL A 127 9.55 5.92 -18.47
CA VAL A 127 8.19 6.48 -18.59
C VAL A 127 7.88 6.86 -20.05
N ALA A 128 8.81 7.53 -20.73
CA ALA A 128 8.63 7.90 -22.13
C ALA A 128 8.49 6.66 -23.03
N PHE A 129 9.29 5.62 -22.79
CA PHE A 129 9.17 4.34 -23.48
C PHE A 129 7.79 3.70 -23.26
N LEU A 130 7.32 3.61 -22.01
CA LEU A 130 5.99 3.04 -21.70
C LEU A 130 4.85 3.84 -22.36
N LYS A 131 4.93 5.18 -22.36
CA LYS A 131 3.98 6.05 -23.08
C LYS A 131 3.93 5.74 -24.57
N GLN A 132 5.07 5.49 -25.21
CA GLN A 132 5.09 5.08 -26.63
C GLN A 132 4.37 3.75 -26.88
N ARG A 133 4.41 2.81 -25.91
CA ARG A 133 3.75 1.51 -26.00
C ARG A 133 2.23 1.57 -25.93
N GLN A 134 1.65 2.69 -25.47
CA GLN A 134 0.19 2.86 -25.42
C GLN A 134 -0.47 2.73 -26.81
N ARG A 135 0.27 3.02 -27.89
CA ARG A 135 -0.19 2.87 -29.28
C ARG A 135 -0.55 1.42 -29.63
N ASP A 136 0.18 0.47 -29.03
CA ASP A 136 0.07 -0.97 -29.30
C ASP A 136 -0.70 -1.69 -28.16
N ALA A 137 -1.20 -0.96 -27.17
CA ALA A 137 -1.89 -1.51 -26.00
C ALA A 137 -3.30 -2.05 -26.33
N HIS A 138 -3.79 -2.97 -25.51
CA HIS A 138 -5.09 -3.62 -25.69
C HIS A 138 -5.88 -3.76 -24.38
N ASP A 139 -7.19 -4.01 -24.46
CA ASP A 139 -8.05 -4.08 -23.26
C ASP A 139 -8.21 -5.51 -22.71
N ARG A 140 -7.38 -6.46 -23.16
CA ARG A 140 -7.36 -7.85 -22.66
C ARG A 140 -6.54 -7.98 -21.37
N PHE A 141 -7.04 -7.41 -20.27
CA PHE A 141 -6.40 -7.49 -18.95
C PHE A 141 -6.88 -8.69 -18.10
N ALA A 142 -8.06 -9.25 -18.43
CA ALA A 142 -8.64 -10.34 -17.66
C ALA A 142 -7.77 -11.62 -17.72
N LEU A 143 -7.49 -12.21 -16.56
CA LEU A 143 -6.71 -13.46 -16.45
C LEU A 143 -7.42 -14.66 -17.10
N GLY A 144 -8.75 -14.63 -17.17
CA GLY A 144 -9.57 -15.78 -17.51
C GLY A 144 -9.77 -16.73 -16.32
N GLU A 145 -10.84 -17.53 -16.37
CA GLU A 145 -11.29 -18.37 -15.25
C GLU A 145 -10.21 -19.35 -14.76
N GLU A 146 -9.59 -20.11 -15.66
CA GLU A 146 -8.59 -21.12 -15.27
C GLU A 146 -7.42 -20.52 -14.50
N ARG A 147 -6.85 -19.42 -15.01
CA ARG A 147 -5.70 -18.74 -14.38
C ARG A 147 -6.11 -18.06 -13.08
N PHE A 148 -7.29 -17.46 -13.04
CA PHE A 148 -7.84 -16.84 -11.83
C PHE A 148 -8.04 -17.87 -10.71
N LEU A 149 -8.72 -18.99 -10.98
CA LEU A 149 -8.92 -20.06 -10.01
C LEU A 149 -7.59 -20.68 -9.56
N ARG A 150 -6.64 -20.86 -10.48
CA ARG A 150 -5.31 -21.38 -10.14
C ARG A 150 -4.53 -20.43 -9.23
N LEU A 151 -4.63 -19.12 -9.48
CA LEU A 151 -4.02 -18.10 -8.62
C LEU A 151 -4.65 -18.12 -7.23
N LEU A 152 -5.98 -18.12 -7.12
CA LEU A 152 -6.68 -18.22 -5.84
C LEU A 152 -6.33 -19.50 -5.07
N GLN A 153 -6.33 -20.65 -5.74
CA GLN A 153 -6.01 -21.92 -5.10
C GLN A 153 -4.55 -21.98 -4.65
N THR A 154 -3.63 -21.44 -5.44
CA THR A 154 -2.19 -21.55 -5.15
C THR A 154 -1.76 -20.53 -4.11
N ARG A 155 -2.10 -19.25 -4.31
CA ARG A 155 -1.64 -18.13 -3.48
C ARG A 155 -2.48 -17.95 -2.23
N GLU A 156 -3.80 -17.96 -2.38
CA GLU A 156 -4.74 -17.74 -1.26
C GLU A 156 -5.16 -19.04 -0.57
N MET A 157 -4.73 -20.20 -1.09
CA MET A 157 -5.15 -21.53 -0.62
C MET A 157 -6.67 -21.72 -0.62
N VAL A 158 -7.38 -21.12 -1.58
CA VAL A 158 -8.84 -21.21 -1.73
C VAL A 158 -9.21 -22.21 -2.85
N PRO A 159 -9.58 -23.46 -2.55
CA PRO A 159 -9.87 -24.48 -3.56
C PRO A 159 -11.35 -24.50 -3.97
N LEU A 160 -11.93 -23.33 -4.28
CA LEU A 160 -13.34 -23.19 -4.66
C LEU A 160 -13.48 -22.94 -6.16
N ASN A 161 -14.57 -23.42 -6.76
CA ASN A 161 -14.90 -23.06 -8.14
C ASN A 161 -15.67 -21.72 -8.22
N VAL A 162 -15.87 -21.19 -9.44
CA VAL A 162 -16.53 -19.89 -9.66
C VAL A 162 -17.94 -19.88 -9.09
N SER A 163 -18.75 -20.92 -9.31
CA SER A 163 -20.13 -20.96 -8.84
C SER A 163 -20.22 -20.95 -7.30
N GLU A 164 -19.29 -21.64 -6.63
CA GLU A 164 -19.20 -21.62 -5.17
C GLU A 164 -18.78 -20.24 -4.65
N LEU A 165 -17.76 -19.64 -5.27
CA LEU A 165 -17.30 -18.29 -4.93
C LEU A 165 -18.42 -17.26 -5.11
N GLU A 166 -19.10 -17.28 -6.25
CA GLU A 166 -20.19 -16.35 -6.55
C GLU A 166 -21.32 -16.48 -5.54
N ARG A 167 -21.71 -17.71 -5.19
CA ARG A 167 -22.74 -17.95 -4.17
C ARG A 167 -22.34 -17.37 -2.81
N LEU A 168 -21.09 -17.55 -2.39
CA LEU A 168 -20.58 -16.99 -1.13
C LEU A 168 -20.55 -15.46 -1.16
N VAL A 169 -20.05 -14.87 -2.25
CA VAL A 169 -20.00 -13.41 -2.43
C VAL A 169 -21.40 -12.80 -2.39
N ARG A 170 -22.38 -13.39 -3.10
CA ARG A 170 -23.77 -12.89 -3.10
C ARG A 170 -24.41 -12.97 -1.72
N ALA A 171 -24.23 -14.10 -1.02
CA ALA A 171 -24.73 -14.25 0.35
C ALA A 171 -24.11 -13.23 1.31
N ASP A 172 -22.82 -12.93 1.14
CA ASP A 172 -22.13 -11.95 1.97
C ASP A 172 -22.59 -10.50 1.68
N ILE A 173 -22.75 -10.15 0.39
CA ILE A 173 -23.31 -8.86 -0.05
C ILE A 173 -24.71 -8.67 0.56
N GLU A 174 -25.60 -9.65 0.42
CA GLU A 174 -26.96 -9.58 0.98
C GLU A 174 -26.93 -9.37 2.50
N ARG A 175 -26.10 -10.14 3.22
CA ARG A 175 -25.95 -10.05 4.67
C ARG A 175 -25.44 -8.67 5.12
N ASN A 176 -24.42 -8.16 4.45
CA ASN A 176 -23.80 -6.88 4.79
C ASN A 176 -24.69 -5.70 4.41
N MET A 177 -25.40 -5.76 3.28
CA MET A 177 -26.39 -4.75 2.90
C MET A 177 -27.54 -4.69 3.92
N ALA A 178 -28.05 -5.84 4.36
CA ALA A 178 -29.07 -5.88 5.41
C ALA A 178 -28.54 -5.37 6.76
N ALA A 179 -27.27 -5.59 7.08
CA ALA A 179 -26.64 -5.02 8.28
C ALA A 179 -26.50 -3.49 8.18
N ALA A 180 -26.10 -2.98 7.01
CA ALA A 180 -26.02 -1.56 6.73
C ALA A 180 -27.38 -0.87 6.83
N GLU A 181 -28.46 -1.50 6.33
CA GLU A 181 -29.83 -0.98 6.49
C GLU A 181 -30.25 -0.89 7.96
N ARG A 182 -29.97 -1.92 8.77
CA ARG A 182 -30.28 -1.89 10.21
C ARG A 182 -29.50 -0.81 10.95
N ALA A 183 -28.21 -0.66 10.63
CA ALA A 183 -27.38 0.40 11.20
C ALA A 183 -27.89 1.78 10.78
N ALA A 184 -28.27 1.94 9.51
CA ALA A 184 -28.81 3.18 8.98
C ALA A 184 -30.12 3.58 9.65
N GLU A 185 -31.00 2.62 9.95
CA GLU A 185 -32.24 2.89 10.68
C GLU A 185 -31.95 3.35 12.13
N ALA A 186 -30.88 2.87 12.76
CA ALA A 186 -30.48 3.31 14.10
C ALA A 186 -29.84 4.72 14.10
N ILE A 187 -29.11 5.07 13.03
CA ILE A 187 -28.41 6.37 12.91
C ILE A 187 -29.34 7.46 12.37
N SER A 188 -30.08 7.16 11.31
CA SER A 188 -30.93 8.09 10.57
C SER A 188 -32.29 7.45 10.24
N PRO A 189 -33.18 7.28 11.25
CA PRO A 189 -34.46 6.57 11.09
C PRO A 189 -35.28 7.02 9.88
N GLY A 190 -35.68 6.07 9.03
CA GLY A 190 -36.50 6.31 7.84
C GLY A 190 -35.81 7.05 6.68
N ARG A 191 -34.53 7.43 6.80
CA ARG A 191 -33.78 8.17 5.77
C ARG A 191 -32.86 7.28 4.91
N GLY A 192 -32.67 6.02 5.32
CA GLY A 192 -31.90 5.00 4.59
C GLY A 192 -30.38 5.19 4.66
N VAL A 193 -29.65 4.23 4.07
CA VAL A 193 -28.18 4.10 4.15
C VAL A 193 -27.44 5.35 3.71
N GLY A 194 -27.83 5.94 2.57
CA GLY A 194 -27.15 7.14 2.06
C GLY A 194 -27.26 8.36 2.98
N ALA A 195 -28.33 8.48 3.76
CA ALA A 195 -28.46 9.54 4.74
C ALA A 195 -27.62 9.26 6.00
N ALA A 196 -27.60 8.02 6.47
CA ALA A 196 -26.75 7.63 7.59
C ALA A 196 -25.26 7.82 7.30
N LEU A 197 -24.81 7.49 6.08
CA LEU A 197 -23.43 7.77 5.66
C LEU A 197 -23.12 9.26 5.68
N ARG A 198 -24.02 10.11 5.15
CA ARG A 198 -23.83 11.57 5.22
C ARG A 198 -23.77 12.08 6.65
N ASP A 199 -24.65 11.60 7.53
CA ASP A 199 -24.67 12.02 8.94
C ASP A 199 -23.37 11.58 9.67
N LEU A 200 -22.82 10.42 9.34
CA LEU A 200 -21.50 9.97 9.83
C LEU A 200 -20.35 10.81 9.28
N GLU A 201 -20.40 11.15 7.98
CA GLU A 201 -19.39 11.96 7.33
C GLU A 201 -19.26 13.36 7.94
N GLU A 202 -20.33 13.94 8.52
CA GLU A 202 -20.26 15.23 9.25
C GLU A 202 -19.43 15.16 10.55
N HIS A 203 -19.19 13.95 11.07
CA HIS A 203 -18.44 13.73 12.30
C HIS A 203 -17.00 13.31 11.98
N HIS A 204 -16.18 14.30 11.63
CA HIS A 204 -14.80 14.10 11.21
C HIS A 204 -13.81 15.00 11.97
N PRO A 205 -12.51 14.64 11.99
CA PRO A 205 -11.48 15.49 12.58
C PRO A 205 -11.18 16.71 11.71
N THR A 206 -10.39 17.63 12.25
CA THR A 206 -9.77 18.71 11.45
C THR A 206 -8.42 18.26 10.90
N THR A 207 -7.85 19.06 9.99
CA THR A 207 -6.50 18.81 9.46
C THR A 207 -5.45 18.81 10.58
N GLU A 208 -5.65 19.63 11.61
CA GLU A 208 -4.77 19.80 12.75
C GLU A 208 -4.97 18.71 13.81
N SER A 209 -6.19 18.21 14.00
CA SER A 209 -6.51 17.26 15.07
C SER A 209 -6.32 15.80 14.67
N ILE A 210 -6.46 15.45 13.38
CA ILE A 210 -6.56 14.06 12.91
C ILE A 210 -5.47 13.12 13.44
N ILE A 211 -4.23 13.59 13.54
CA ILE A 211 -3.13 12.74 14.04
C ILE A 211 -3.27 12.45 15.53
N ASP A 212 -3.65 13.45 16.33
CA ASP A 212 -3.83 13.28 17.77
C ASP A 212 -5.11 12.51 18.09
N ASP A 213 -6.17 12.72 17.31
CA ASP A 213 -7.42 11.97 17.43
C ASP A 213 -7.19 10.48 17.14
N VAL A 214 -6.44 10.15 16.08
CA VAL A 214 -6.08 8.76 15.78
C VAL A 214 -5.24 8.16 16.91
N ARG A 215 -4.29 8.90 17.51
CA ARG A 215 -3.53 8.41 18.68
C ARG A 215 -4.45 8.07 19.85
N ALA A 216 -5.43 8.92 20.13
CA ALA A 216 -6.39 8.68 21.20
C ALA A 216 -7.25 7.43 20.91
N THR A 217 -7.70 7.26 19.67
CA THR A 217 -8.42 6.06 19.21
C THR A 217 -7.59 4.80 19.44
N LEU A 218 -6.28 4.80 19.13
CA LEU A 218 -5.43 3.63 19.35
C LEU A 218 -5.32 3.23 20.83
N GLU A 219 -5.17 4.19 21.75
CA GLU A 219 -5.12 3.88 23.18
C GLU A 219 -6.47 3.36 23.70
N GLY A 220 -7.59 3.89 23.18
CA GLY A 220 -8.93 3.37 23.45
C GLY A 220 -9.10 1.93 22.99
N LEU A 221 -8.74 1.63 21.74
CA LEU A 221 -8.79 0.27 21.17
C LEU A 221 -7.92 -0.72 21.95
N ARG A 222 -6.69 -0.31 22.32
CA ARG A 222 -5.80 -1.14 23.14
C ARG A 222 -6.41 -1.43 24.51
N SER A 223 -6.93 -0.39 25.19
CA SER A 223 -7.54 -0.55 26.51
C SER A 223 -8.74 -1.49 26.44
N PHE A 224 -9.61 -1.30 25.45
CA PHE A 224 -10.76 -2.18 25.20
C PHE A 224 -10.35 -3.64 25.01
N ILE A 225 -9.32 -3.92 24.20
CA ILE A 225 -8.81 -5.27 23.97
C ILE A 225 -8.34 -5.93 25.28
N LEU A 226 -7.58 -5.19 26.09
CA LEU A 226 -7.03 -5.69 27.35
C LEU A 226 -8.11 -5.90 28.42
N GLU A 227 -9.03 -4.96 28.57
CA GLU A 227 -10.14 -5.04 29.53
C GLU A 227 -11.11 -6.17 29.21
N ARG A 228 -11.31 -6.47 27.91
CA ARG A 228 -12.22 -7.52 27.44
C ARG A 228 -11.55 -8.86 27.18
N ASP A 229 -10.23 -8.96 27.37
CA ASP A 229 -9.42 -10.16 27.13
C ASP A 229 -9.66 -10.76 25.73
N LEU A 230 -9.67 -9.92 24.68
CA LEU A 230 -10.01 -10.36 23.32
C LEU A 230 -8.85 -11.06 22.61
N VAL A 231 -7.64 -10.52 22.77
CA VAL A 231 -6.40 -11.05 22.20
C VAL A 231 -5.20 -10.55 23.00
N SER A 232 -4.22 -11.42 23.20
CA SER A 232 -2.97 -11.04 23.87
C SER A 232 -2.18 -10.03 23.03
N ILE A 233 -1.65 -8.98 23.66
CA ILE A 233 -0.74 -8.02 23.02
C ILE A 233 0.68 -8.25 23.55
N PRO A 234 1.61 -8.76 22.72
CA PRO A 234 2.90 -9.25 23.17
C PRO A 234 3.94 -8.14 23.43
N SER A 235 3.54 -6.87 23.44
CA SER A 235 4.45 -5.75 23.72
C SER A 235 3.70 -4.55 24.30
N GLU A 236 4.42 -3.74 25.06
CA GLU A 236 4.01 -2.38 25.44
C GLU A 236 4.38 -1.34 24.38
N SER A 237 5.16 -1.70 23.36
CA SER A 237 5.46 -0.82 22.23
C SER A 237 4.18 -0.32 21.56
N ARG A 238 4.17 0.96 21.19
CA ARG A 238 3.12 1.59 20.40
C ARG A 238 3.64 1.88 18.99
N CYS A 239 2.78 1.79 17.99
CA CYS A 239 3.10 2.35 16.68
C CYS A 239 3.07 3.89 16.74
N LEU A 240 3.87 4.52 15.90
CA LEU A 240 3.99 5.96 15.79
C LEU A 240 3.02 6.47 14.72
N VAL A 241 1.95 7.15 15.16
CA VAL A 241 1.03 7.80 14.23
C VAL A 241 1.71 9.01 13.59
N ARG A 242 1.78 9.06 12.26
CA ARG A 242 2.46 10.10 11.47
C ARG A 242 1.65 10.47 10.24
N PRO A 243 1.76 11.72 9.75
CA PRO A 243 1.29 12.05 8.41
C PRO A 243 1.94 11.14 7.37
N THR A 244 1.18 10.67 6.39
CA THR A 244 1.72 9.96 5.23
C THR A 244 2.72 10.87 4.50
N PRO A 245 3.92 10.38 4.15
CA PRO A 245 4.87 11.11 3.31
C PRO A 245 4.24 11.52 1.97
N SER A 246 4.66 12.65 1.39
CA SER A 246 4.03 13.23 0.20
C SER A 246 4.00 12.28 -1.01
N TYR A 247 5.10 11.56 -1.27
CA TYR A 247 5.16 10.58 -2.37
C TYR A 247 4.19 9.41 -2.22
N ALA A 248 3.70 9.15 -1.01
CA ALA A 248 2.75 8.07 -0.69
C ALA A 248 1.34 8.59 -0.42
N SER A 249 1.06 9.88 -0.63
CA SER A 249 -0.25 10.49 -0.30
C SER A 249 -1.45 10.00 -1.14
N TYR A 250 -1.24 9.03 -2.03
CA TYR A 250 -2.30 8.33 -2.78
C TYR A 250 -3.04 7.27 -1.95
N ILE A 251 -2.51 6.87 -0.78
CA ILE A 251 -3.22 6.00 0.19
C ILE A 251 -3.95 6.82 1.24
N SER A 252 -4.97 6.25 1.89
CA SER A 252 -5.70 6.87 2.99
C SER A 252 -4.97 6.73 4.33
N ALA A 253 -4.63 5.50 4.69
CA ALA A 253 -3.80 5.16 5.84
C ALA A 253 -3.12 3.81 5.61
N ALA A 254 -1.99 3.56 6.27
CA ALA A 254 -1.31 2.27 6.20
C ALA A 254 -0.40 2.03 7.41
N MET A 255 -0.29 0.77 7.80
CA MET A 255 0.71 0.30 8.76
C MET A 255 2.03 -0.06 8.06
N ASP A 256 3.11 0.61 8.46
CA ASP A 256 4.48 0.30 8.08
C ASP A 256 5.21 -0.28 9.30
N THR A 257 5.22 -1.61 9.40
CA THR A 257 5.89 -2.31 10.50
C THR A 257 7.35 -2.58 10.18
N ALA A 258 8.21 -2.48 11.18
CA ALA A 258 9.60 -2.86 11.01
C ALA A 258 9.68 -4.37 10.73
N GLY A 259 10.48 -4.76 9.72
CA GLY A 259 10.62 -6.15 9.31
C GLY A 259 11.08 -7.06 10.46
N PRO A 260 10.81 -8.38 10.39
CA PRO A 260 11.06 -9.31 11.50
C PRO A 260 12.54 -9.45 11.88
N LEU A 261 13.45 -9.13 10.95
CA LEU A 261 14.90 -9.18 11.17
C LEU A 261 15.53 -7.83 11.55
N GLU A 262 14.76 -6.74 11.56
CA GLU A 262 15.26 -5.41 11.90
C GLU A 262 15.43 -5.27 13.42
N THR A 263 16.64 -4.90 13.85
CA THR A 263 17.04 -4.82 15.27
C THR A 263 17.42 -3.41 15.73
N VAL A 264 17.56 -2.46 14.80
CA VAL A 264 17.91 -1.05 15.05
C VAL A 264 16.68 -0.16 14.91
N ALA A 265 16.09 -0.08 13.72
CA ALA A 265 14.93 0.78 13.43
C ALA A 265 13.60 0.03 13.61
N THR A 266 13.34 -0.40 14.85
CA THR A 266 12.24 -1.30 15.21
C THR A 266 10.86 -0.66 15.34
N GLU A 267 10.76 0.66 15.20
CA GLU A 267 9.51 1.39 15.30
C GLU A 267 8.53 0.99 14.19
N SER A 268 7.25 0.82 14.52
CA SER A 268 6.19 0.71 13.49
C SER A 268 5.52 2.07 13.32
N TYR A 269 5.24 2.47 12.09
CA TYR A 269 4.55 3.72 11.78
C TYR A 269 3.13 3.43 11.32
N TYR A 270 2.16 4.13 11.90
CA TYR A 270 0.82 4.18 11.35
C TYR A 270 0.67 5.50 10.59
N TYR A 271 0.75 5.42 9.26
CA TYR A 271 0.61 6.59 8.41
C TYR A 271 -0.86 6.91 8.18
N VAL A 272 -1.24 8.16 8.37
CA VAL A 272 -2.57 8.69 8.07
C VAL A 272 -2.41 9.90 7.16
N THR A 273 -3.07 9.88 6.01
CA THR A 273 -2.91 10.94 5.01
C THR A 273 -3.71 12.17 5.42
N VAL A 274 -2.97 13.23 5.74
CA VAL A 274 -3.51 14.54 6.11
C VAL A 274 -3.63 15.40 4.85
N PRO A 275 -4.73 16.16 4.65
CA PRO A 275 -4.85 17.08 3.53
C PRO A 275 -3.66 18.03 3.42
N ALA A 276 -3.09 18.16 2.21
CA ALA A 276 -1.95 19.05 2.01
C ALA A 276 -2.38 20.54 2.07
N ALA A 277 -1.41 21.41 2.32
CA ALA A 277 -1.66 22.84 2.50
C ALA A 277 -2.21 23.52 1.24
N ASP A 278 -1.87 23.01 0.06
CA ASP A 278 -2.30 23.51 -1.25
C ASP A 278 -3.65 22.95 -1.72
N TRP A 279 -4.25 22.02 -0.98
CA TRP A 279 -5.58 21.49 -1.30
C TRP A 279 -6.64 22.58 -1.19
N SER A 280 -7.59 22.55 -2.13
CA SER A 280 -8.79 23.38 -2.06
C SER A 280 -9.60 23.08 -0.80
N GLU A 281 -10.36 24.05 -0.32
CA GLU A 281 -11.26 23.86 0.83
C GLU A 281 -12.22 22.69 0.61
N THR A 282 -12.82 22.60 -0.60
CA THR A 282 -13.70 21.49 -0.97
C THR A 282 -13.01 20.14 -0.93
N SER A 283 -11.79 20.02 -1.48
CA SER A 283 -11.05 18.76 -1.49
C SER A 283 -10.64 18.33 -0.08
N ARG A 284 -10.19 19.29 0.74
CA ARG A 284 -9.85 19.06 2.15
C ARG A 284 -11.06 18.55 2.92
N GLU A 285 -12.20 19.21 2.78
CA GLU A 285 -13.44 18.84 3.45
C GLU A 285 -13.91 17.44 3.01
N GLN A 286 -13.96 17.16 1.71
CA GLN A 286 -14.35 15.84 1.19
C GLN A 286 -13.45 14.72 1.73
N TRP A 287 -12.15 14.98 1.86
CA TRP A 287 -11.20 14.00 2.40
C TRP A 287 -11.36 13.76 3.89
N LEU A 288 -11.59 14.82 4.68
CA LEU A 288 -11.84 14.66 6.11
C LEU A 288 -13.17 13.95 6.37
N ARG A 289 -14.22 14.23 5.58
CA ARG A 289 -15.48 13.47 5.59
C ARG A 289 -15.28 11.99 5.26
N HIS A 290 -14.42 11.69 4.29
CA HIS A 290 -14.02 10.31 3.98
C HIS A 290 -13.29 9.66 5.17
N LEU A 291 -12.39 10.39 5.82
CA LEU A 291 -11.71 10.00 7.06
C LEU A 291 -12.48 10.44 8.32
N ASN A 292 -13.80 10.28 8.32
CA ASN A 292 -14.62 10.54 9.52
C ASN A 292 -14.23 9.59 10.66
N TYR A 293 -14.67 9.91 11.89
CA TYR A 293 -14.24 9.14 13.06
C TYR A 293 -14.60 7.65 13.01
N ALA A 294 -15.75 7.29 12.42
CA ALA A 294 -16.15 5.89 12.28
C ALA A 294 -15.22 5.15 11.29
N MET A 295 -14.85 5.79 10.19
CA MET A 295 -13.89 5.24 9.24
C MET A 295 -12.49 5.15 9.87
N LEU A 296 -12.02 6.19 10.57
CA LEU A 296 -10.72 6.18 11.24
C LEU A 296 -10.64 5.10 12.32
N GLU A 297 -11.70 4.87 13.09
CA GLU A 297 -11.75 3.77 14.05
C GLU A 297 -11.67 2.41 13.33
N ASN A 298 -12.46 2.20 12.28
CA ASN A 298 -12.44 0.96 11.51
C ASN A 298 -11.06 0.66 10.89
N VAL A 299 -10.44 1.66 10.26
CA VAL A 299 -9.10 1.54 9.70
C VAL A 299 -8.06 1.34 10.79
N SER A 300 -8.20 2.01 11.95
CA SER A 300 -7.30 1.78 13.09
C SER A 300 -7.41 0.37 13.68
N ILE A 301 -8.59 -0.24 13.63
CA ILE A 301 -8.78 -1.65 13.98
C ILE A 301 -8.03 -2.55 12.99
N HIS A 302 -8.16 -2.28 11.69
CA HIS A 302 -7.50 -3.03 10.61
C HIS A 302 -5.97 -2.89 10.62
N GLU A 303 -5.46 -1.67 10.77
CA GLU A 303 -4.05 -1.36 10.67
C GLU A 303 -3.30 -1.61 11.97
N ALA A 304 -3.92 -1.33 13.13
CA ALA A 304 -3.22 -1.34 14.41
C ALA A 304 -3.77 -2.40 15.38
N TYR A 305 -4.91 -2.14 16.01
CA TYR A 305 -5.38 -2.90 17.16
C TYR A 305 -6.78 -3.50 16.90
N PRO A 306 -6.93 -4.83 16.74
CA PRO A 306 -5.92 -5.90 16.83
C PRO A 306 -5.31 -6.32 15.48
N GLY A 307 -5.36 -5.47 14.45
CA GLY A 307 -4.95 -5.80 13.09
C GLY A 307 -3.44 -5.89 12.85
N HIS A 308 -2.97 -5.29 11.74
CA HIS A 308 -1.61 -5.48 11.22
C HIS A 308 -0.51 -5.25 12.27
N PHE A 309 -0.60 -4.19 13.08
CA PHE A 309 0.41 -3.94 14.12
C PHE A 309 0.47 -5.06 15.15
N VAL A 310 -0.65 -5.45 15.76
CA VAL A 310 -0.65 -6.53 16.77
C VAL A 310 -0.19 -7.86 16.15
N GLN A 311 -0.60 -8.16 14.93
CA GLN A 311 -0.12 -9.32 14.19
C GLN A 311 1.40 -9.30 14.01
N SER A 312 2.00 -8.17 13.62
CA SER A 312 3.46 -8.04 13.50
C SER A 312 4.21 -8.23 14.83
N LEU A 313 3.60 -7.81 15.95
CA LEU A 313 4.21 -7.98 17.27
C LEU A 313 4.26 -9.47 17.68
N HIS A 314 3.30 -10.29 17.23
CA HIS A 314 3.32 -11.73 17.42
C HIS A 314 4.35 -12.41 16.53
N GLU A 315 4.47 -12.01 15.27
CA GLU A 315 5.45 -12.57 14.34
C GLU A 315 6.89 -12.37 14.82
N ARG A 316 7.20 -11.23 15.46
CA ARG A 316 8.52 -10.95 16.03
C ARG A 316 8.95 -11.88 17.17
N ARG A 317 8.03 -12.67 17.74
CA ARG A 317 8.33 -13.60 18.83
C ARG A 317 8.67 -15.02 18.35
N VAL A 318 8.46 -15.32 17.06
CA VAL A 318 8.65 -16.65 16.46
C VAL A 318 9.99 -16.68 15.74
#